data_AF-A0A660MGV2-F1
#
_entry.id   AF-A0A660MGV2-F1
#
_cell.length_a   1.000
_cell.length_b   1.000
_cell.length_c   1.000
_cell.angle_alpha   90.00
_cell.angle_beta   90.00
_cell.angle_gamma   90.00
#
_symmetry.space_group_name_H-M   'P 1'
#
loop_
_entity.id
_entity.type
_entity.pdbx_description
1 polymer ?
#
loop_
_entity_poly.entity_id
_entity_poly.type
_entity_poly.pdbx_seq_one_letter_code
_entity_poly.pdbx_strand_id
1 'polypeptide(L)'
;MAYGVEPLTADNMPTRGKATYTGVAFNNEEKGTLAYDVDFGKKEGQGKIEGLSQYGTITLQPAKFDQYNEADYVFAEVNGIASGKFGTAQYDARLWGPSAAEISGKVKYPNSEGLAVFQGSRGAISE
;
A
#
# COMPACT_ATOMS: atom_id res chain seq x y z
N MET A 1 -2.63 -22.86 -12.19
CA MET A 1 -3.51 -21.68 -12.01
C MET A 1 -4.19 -21.82 -10.66
N ALA A 2 -3.89 -20.93 -9.71
CA ALA A 2 -4.66 -20.87 -8.47
C ALA A 2 -6.00 -20.21 -8.81
N TYR A 3 -7.11 -20.92 -8.59
CA TYR A 3 -8.46 -20.38 -8.65
C TYR A 3 -8.60 -19.30 -7.57
N GLY A 4 -8.94 -18.04 -7.92
CA GLY A 4 -9.42 -17.11 -6.90
C GLY A 4 -9.38 -15.61 -7.18
N VAL A 5 -8.46 -15.07 -7.97
CA VAL A 5 -8.39 -13.61 -8.23
C VAL A 5 -7.86 -13.34 -9.62
N GLU A 6 -8.61 -12.58 -10.43
CA GLU A 6 -8.08 -12.03 -11.67
C GLU A 6 -6.84 -11.17 -11.35
N PRO A 7 -5.70 -11.37 -12.02
CA PRO A 7 -4.52 -10.57 -11.73
C PRO A 7 -4.75 -9.12 -12.16
N LEU A 8 -3.95 -8.22 -11.57
CA LEU A 8 -3.75 -6.93 -12.21
C LEU A 8 -3.07 -7.17 -13.56
N THR A 9 -3.54 -6.50 -14.59
CA THR A 9 -2.97 -6.52 -15.94
C THR A 9 -2.69 -5.09 -16.39
N ALA A 10 -1.89 -4.93 -17.45
CA ALA A 10 -1.65 -3.61 -18.02
C ALA A 10 -2.94 -2.94 -18.51
N ASP A 11 -3.87 -3.74 -19.04
CA ASP A 11 -5.13 -3.26 -19.61
C ASP A 11 -6.15 -2.83 -18.54
N ASN A 12 -6.10 -3.44 -17.35
CA ASN A 12 -7.07 -3.15 -16.28
C ASN A 12 -6.55 -2.16 -15.23
N MET A 13 -5.29 -1.72 -15.30
CA MET A 13 -4.71 -0.73 -14.40
C MET A 13 -5.39 0.65 -14.57
N PRO A 14 -5.96 1.24 -13.49
CA PRO A 14 -6.56 2.57 -13.60
C PRO A 14 -5.52 3.63 -13.96
N THR A 15 -5.88 4.52 -14.88
CA THR A 15 -5.00 5.60 -15.37
C THR A 15 -5.42 6.99 -14.90
N ARG A 16 -6.57 7.10 -14.21
CA ARG A 16 -7.12 8.35 -13.68
C ARG A 16 -8.02 8.10 -12.48
N GLY A 17 -8.40 9.18 -11.80
CA GLY A 17 -9.22 9.15 -10.60
C GLY A 17 -8.41 8.82 -9.35
N LYS A 18 -9.11 8.81 -8.22
CA LYS A 18 -8.56 8.59 -6.89
C LYS A 18 -9.35 7.51 -6.18
N ALA A 19 -8.68 6.76 -5.32
CA ALA A 19 -9.34 5.84 -4.42
C ALA A 19 -8.61 5.73 -3.09
N THR A 20 -9.39 5.46 -2.04
CA THR A 20 -8.88 5.13 -0.71
C THR A 20 -8.92 3.63 -0.52
N TYR A 21 -7.80 3.06 -0.12
CA TYR A 21 -7.68 1.69 0.35
C TYR A 21 -7.82 1.69 1.86
N THR A 22 -8.71 0.83 2.37
CA THR A 22 -8.89 0.61 3.80
C THR A 22 -8.54 -0.81 4.15
N GLY A 23 -7.92 -1.02 5.30
CA GLY A 23 -7.58 -2.36 5.71
C GLY A 23 -6.94 -2.44 7.09
N VAL A 24 -6.09 -3.44 7.24
CA VAL A 24 -5.44 -3.79 8.51
C VAL A 24 -3.94 -3.62 8.40
N ALA A 25 -3.35 -3.14 9.48
CA ALA A 25 -1.91 -3.20 9.69
C ALA A 25 -1.66 -3.99 10.97
N PHE A 26 -0.59 -4.77 11.05
CA PHE A 26 -0.30 -5.53 12.25
C PHE A 26 1.19 -5.82 12.37
N ASN A 27 1.60 -6.07 13.61
CA ASN A 27 2.89 -6.65 13.95
C ASN A 27 2.64 -7.90 14.84
N ASN A 28 3.68 -8.37 15.53
CA ASN A 28 3.57 -9.56 16.38
C ASN A 28 2.71 -9.34 17.64
N GLU A 29 2.41 -8.09 18.01
CA GLU A 29 1.79 -7.72 19.29
C GLU A 29 0.41 -7.08 19.11
N GLU A 30 0.24 -6.26 18.07
CA GLU A 30 -0.89 -5.35 17.90
C GLU A 30 -1.46 -5.41 16.49
N LYS A 31 -2.76 -5.12 16.40
CA LYS A 31 -3.49 -4.94 15.16
C LYS A 31 -4.05 -3.53 15.11
N GLY A 32 -3.70 -2.83 14.05
CA GLY A 32 -4.16 -1.50 13.70
C GLY A 32 -4.91 -1.46 12.37
N THR A 33 -5.09 -0.24 11.86
CA THR A 33 -5.82 0.06 10.63
C THR A 33 -4.93 0.73 9.60
N LEU A 34 -5.19 0.44 8.33
CA LEU A 34 -4.60 1.12 7.17
C LEU A 34 -5.65 2.04 6.54
N ALA A 35 -5.24 3.27 6.22
CA ALA A 35 -5.90 4.14 5.25
C ALA A 35 -4.84 4.64 4.25
N TYR A 36 -4.99 4.32 2.97
CA TYR A 36 -4.01 4.66 1.93
C TYR A 36 -4.72 5.23 0.70
N ASP A 37 -4.43 6.46 0.34
CA ASP A 37 -4.98 7.12 -0.83
C ASP A 37 -4.06 6.97 -2.03
N VAL A 38 -4.64 6.65 -3.18
CA VAL A 38 -3.95 6.59 -4.47
C VAL A 38 -4.60 7.56 -5.44
N ASP A 39 -3.77 8.38 -6.09
CA ASP A 39 -4.13 9.17 -7.27
C ASP A 39 -3.52 8.49 -8.51
N PHE A 40 -4.36 7.81 -9.28
CA PHE A 40 -3.93 7.04 -10.45
C PHE A 40 -3.45 7.93 -11.59
N GLY A 41 -4.00 9.15 -11.70
CA GLY A 41 -3.57 10.13 -12.71
C GLY A 41 -2.18 10.69 -12.42
N LYS A 42 -1.85 10.86 -11.13
CA LYS A 42 -0.52 11.31 -10.69
C LYS A 42 0.47 10.17 -10.46
N LYS A 43 0.02 8.92 -10.52
CA LYS A 43 0.75 7.74 -10.11
C LYS A 43 1.40 7.88 -8.74
N GLU A 44 0.62 8.39 -7.77
CA GLU A 44 1.11 8.72 -6.44
C GLU A 44 0.22 8.11 -5.37
N GLY A 45 0.85 7.64 -4.29
CA GLY A 45 0.15 7.09 -3.14
C GLY A 45 0.71 7.65 -1.84
N GLN A 46 -0.16 7.78 -0.83
CA GLN A 46 0.18 8.19 0.53
C GLN A 46 -0.82 7.60 1.51
N GLY A 47 -0.51 7.59 2.80
CA GLY A 47 -1.46 7.05 3.77
C GLY A 47 -1.02 7.16 5.21
N LYS A 48 -1.71 6.41 6.06
CA LYS A 48 -1.41 6.30 7.48
C LYS A 48 -1.77 4.93 8.03
N ILE A 49 -1.04 4.55 9.08
CA ILE A 49 -1.31 3.41 9.93
C ILE A 49 -1.54 3.91 11.36
N GLU A 50 -2.60 3.40 11.99
CA GLU A 50 -3.00 3.75 13.36
C GLU A 50 -3.29 2.48 14.16
N GLY A 51 -3.25 2.55 15.49
CA GLY A 51 -3.56 1.40 16.36
C GLY A 51 -2.38 0.47 16.67
N LEU A 52 -1.15 0.88 16.36
CA LEU A 52 0.08 0.24 16.85
C LEU A 52 0.70 1.17 17.91
N SER A 53 0.28 0.99 19.17
CA SER A 53 0.49 1.96 20.25
C SER A 53 1.95 2.31 20.48
N GLN A 54 2.87 1.35 20.29
CA GLN A 54 4.31 1.58 20.42
C GLN A 54 4.82 2.66 19.46
N TYR A 55 4.23 2.77 18.27
CA TYR A 55 4.74 3.62 17.17
C TYR A 55 3.92 4.89 16.95
N GLY A 56 2.79 5.05 17.63
CA GLY A 56 1.84 6.14 17.38
C GLY A 56 1.24 6.06 15.98
N THR A 57 0.79 7.20 15.45
CA THR A 57 0.40 7.29 14.03
C THR A 57 1.64 7.21 13.16
N ILE A 58 1.66 6.27 12.23
CA ILE A 58 2.71 6.15 11.21
C ILE A 58 2.16 6.77 9.93
N THR A 59 2.79 7.85 9.46
CA THR A 59 2.45 8.50 8.20
C THR A 59 3.28 7.90 7.07
N LEU A 60 2.62 7.44 6.01
CA LEU A 60 3.22 6.98 4.76
C LEU A 60 3.23 8.17 3.80
N GLN A 61 4.39 8.79 3.62
CA GLN A 61 4.50 10.03 2.84
C GLN A 61 4.21 9.78 1.35
N PRO A 62 3.75 10.82 0.62
CA PRO A 62 3.53 10.71 -0.81
C PRO A 62 4.76 10.21 -1.56
N ALA A 63 4.56 9.16 -2.35
CA ALA A 63 5.57 8.56 -3.19
C ALA A 63 4.96 8.09 -4.51
N LYS A 64 5.77 8.10 -5.57
CA LYS A 64 5.36 7.59 -6.87
C LYS A 64 5.31 6.07 -6.86
N PHE A 65 4.44 5.51 -7.69
CA PHE A 65 4.50 4.09 -8.03
C PHE A 65 4.86 3.89 -9.49
N ASP A 66 5.62 2.84 -9.72
CA ASP A 66 5.93 2.29 -11.03
C ASP A 66 5.20 0.97 -11.23
N GLN A 67 4.95 0.65 -12.50
CA GLN A 67 4.28 -0.58 -12.89
C GLN A 67 5.31 -1.58 -13.43
N TYR A 68 5.25 -2.81 -12.93
CA TYR A 68 6.16 -3.88 -13.27
C TYR A 68 5.38 -5.02 -13.92
N ASN A 69 5.95 -5.56 -15.01
CA ASN A 69 5.38 -6.67 -15.75
C ASN A 69 6.15 -7.95 -15.40
N GLU A 70 5.41 -8.95 -14.94
CA GLU A 70 5.87 -10.33 -14.79
C GLU A 70 5.21 -11.19 -15.88
N ALA A 71 5.64 -12.45 -16.02
CA ALA A 71 5.19 -13.31 -17.12
C ALA A 71 3.66 -13.46 -17.20
N ASP A 72 2.99 -13.61 -16.05
CA ASP A 72 1.55 -13.90 -15.96
C ASP A 72 0.72 -12.79 -15.29
N TYR A 73 1.37 -11.73 -14.80
CA TYR A 73 0.70 -10.66 -14.04
C TYR A 73 1.47 -9.35 -14.04
N VAL A 74 0.79 -8.28 -13.62
CA VAL A 74 1.37 -6.97 -13.37
C VAL A 74 1.24 -6.66 -11.88
N PHE A 75 2.14 -5.84 -11.34
CA PHE A 75 1.92 -5.14 -10.08
C PHE A 75 2.40 -3.69 -10.17
N ALA A 76 1.83 -2.80 -9.36
CA ALA A 76 2.39 -1.47 -9.15
C ALA A 76 3.08 -1.42 -7.80
N GLU A 77 4.28 -0.87 -7.71
CA GLU A 77 5.05 -0.78 -6.46
C GLU A 77 5.38 0.67 -6.12
N VAL A 78 5.17 1.01 -4.85
CA VAL A 78 5.58 2.26 -4.20
C VAL A 78 6.76 1.93 -3.30
N ASN A 79 7.84 2.70 -3.41
CA ASN A 79 8.91 2.74 -2.42
C ASN A 79 8.97 4.15 -1.85
N GLY A 80 8.64 4.30 -0.57
CA GLY A 80 8.43 5.62 0.03
C GLY A 80 9.03 5.78 1.42
N ILE A 81 8.98 7.02 1.90
CA ILE A 81 9.38 7.40 3.25
C ILE A 81 8.16 7.34 4.16
N ALA A 82 8.35 6.79 5.35
CA ALA A 82 7.37 6.83 6.42
C ALA A 82 7.92 7.63 7.60
N SER A 83 7.04 8.13 8.45
CA SER A 83 7.45 8.73 9.74
C SER A 83 6.52 8.24 10.85
N GLY A 84 7.10 7.86 11.98
CA GLY A 84 6.36 7.47 13.18
C GLY A 84 7.03 8.04 14.42
N LYS A 85 6.64 7.55 15.60
CA LYS A 85 7.14 8.04 16.90
C LYS A 85 8.67 8.09 17.02
N PHE A 86 9.38 7.11 16.45
CA PHE A 86 10.84 7.02 16.54
C PHE A 86 11.58 7.66 15.35
N GLY A 87 10.90 8.48 14.56
CA GLY A 87 11.49 9.21 13.43
C GLY A 87 11.22 8.56 12.08
N THR A 88 12.17 8.71 11.16
CA THR A 88 12.06 8.30 9.76
C THR A 88 12.13 6.79 9.59
N ALA A 89 11.16 6.24 8.88
CA ALA A 89 11.06 4.87 8.43
C ALA A 89 10.98 4.81 6.90
N GLN A 90 10.97 3.61 6.35
CA GLN A 90 10.71 3.34 4.94
C GLN A 90 9.50 2.44 4.82
N TYR A 91 8.78 2.55 3.71
CA TYR A 91 7.72 1.61 3.37
C TYR A 91 7.81 1.17 1.92
N ASP A 92 7.39 -0.07 1.69
CA ASP A 92 7.03 -0.57 0.37
C ASP A 92 5.54 -0.91 0.37
N ALA A 93 4.87 -0.58 -0.73
CA ALA A 93 3.47 -0.92 -0.97
C ALA A 93 3.31 -1.44 -2.38
N ARG A 94 2.42 -2.42 -2.58
CA ARG A 94 2.12 -3.00 -3.88
C ARG A 94 0.61 -3.05 -4.10
N LEU A 95 0.20 -2.68 -5.32
CA LEU A 95 -1.18 -2.79 -5.77
C LEU A 95 -1.38 -4.08 -6.56
N TRP A 96 -2.47 -4.78 -6.23
CA TRP A 96 -2.80 -6.11 -6.74
C TRP A 96 -4.26 -6.20 -7.19
N GLY A 97 -4.58 -7.31 -7.85
CA GLY A 97 -5.94 -7.66 -8.23
C GLY A 97 -6.51 -6.81 -9.38
N PRO A 98 -7.71 -7.13 -9.86
CA PRO A 98 -8.29 -6.49 -11.03
C PRO A 98 -8.52 -5.00 -10.75
N SER A 99 -8.02 -4.14 -11.65
CA SER A 99 -8.11 -2.68 -11.46
C SER A 99 -7.60 -2.19 -10.12
N ALA A 100 -6.46 -2.75 -9.69
CA ALA A 100 -5.76 -2.42 -8.47
C ALA A 100 -6.69 -2.51 -7.24
N ALA A 101 -7.51 -3.56 -7.14
CA ALA A 101 -8.49 -3.72 -6.08
C ALA A 101 -7.88 -3.91 -4.68
N GLU A 102 -6.61 -4.31 -4.59
CA GLU A 102 -5.95 -4.68 -3.35
C GLU A 102 -4.64 -3.94 -3.16
N ILE A 103 -4.25 -3.74 -1.91
CA ILE A 103 -2.94 -3.22 -1.52
C ILE A 103 -2.33 -4.13 -0.46
N SER A 104 -1.01 -4.35 -0.52
CA SER A 104 -0.25 -4.92 0.58
C SER A 104 1.13 -4.27 0.68
N GLY A 105 1.76 -4.37 1.83
CA GLY A 105 3.08 -3.77 2.03
C GLY A 105 3.59 -3.89 3.45
N LYS A 106 4.68 -3.18 3.73
CA LYS A 106 5.31 -3.16 5.04
C LYS A 106 5.99 -1.82 5.31
N VAL A 107 6.16 -1.54 6.59
CA VAL A 107 6.93 -0.41 7.10
C VAL A 107 8.10 -0.95 7.91
N LYS A 108 9.28 -0.33 7.81
CA LYS A 108 10.47 -0.70 8.59
C LYS A 108 11.31 0.53 8.93
N TYR A 109 11.96 0.51 10.09
CA TYR A 109 13.06 1.42 10.36
C TYR A 109 14.33 0.96 9.63
N PRO A 110 15.26 1.88 9.31
CA PRO A 110 16.59 1.51 8.84
C PRO A 110 17.22 0.50 9.80
N ASN A 111 17.81 -0.58 9.26
CA ASN A 111 18.47 -1.65 10.03
C ASN A 111 17.56 -2.46 10.98
N SER A 112 16.24 -2.47 10.74
CA SER A 112 15.27 -3.32 11.46
C SER A 112 14.58 -4.30 10.50
N GLU A 113 14.20 -5.49 10.99
CA GLU A 113 13.49 -6.50 10.19
C GLU A 113 12.02 -6.15 9.90
N GLY A 114 11.42 -5.20 10.62
CA GLY A 114 10.07 -4.72 10.31
C GLY A 114 9.38 -4.03 11.49
N LEU A 115 8.59 -3.00 11.17
CA LEU A 115 7.72 -2.30 12.11
C LEU A 115 6.32 -2.92 12.08
N ALA A 116 5.74 -3.03 10.88
CA ALA A 116 4.43 -3.63 10.65
C ALA A 116 4.28 -4.05 9.19
N VAL A 117 3.40 -5.01 8.94
CA VAL A 117 2.87 -5.32 7.60
C VAL A 117 1.44 -4.81 7.49
N PHE A 118 0.98 -4.52 6.28
CA PHE A 118 -0.37 -4.07 6.04
C PHE A 118 -0.97 -4.67 4.77
N GLN A 119 -2.30 -4.75 4.75
CA GLN A 119 -3.09 -5.08 3.57
C GLN A 119 -4.41 -4.33 3.60
N GLY A 120 -5.05 -4.15 2.45
CA GLY A 120 -6.36 -3.53 2.35
C GLY A 120 -7.00 -3.68 0.98
N SER A 121 -8.25 -3.24 0.88
CA SER A 121 -9.02 -3.22 -0.37
C SER A 121 -9.40 -1.79 -0.74
N ARG A 122 -9.45 -1.55 -2.05
CA ARG A 122 -9.78 -0.27 -2.65
C ARG A 122 -11.28 0.01 -2.52
N GLY A 123 -11.64 1.24 -2.15
CA GLY A 123 -12.99 1.77 -2.31
C GLY A 123 -13.33 2.07 -3.78
N ALA A 124 -14.42 2.80 -4.03
CA ALA A 124 -14.74 3.27 -5.38
C ALA A 124 -13.65 4.23 -5.91
N ILE A 125 -13.42 4.21 -7.23
CA ILE A 125 -12.63 5.26 -7.89
C ILE A 125 -13.54 6.44 -8.16
N SER A 126 -13.14 7.63 -7.72
CA SER A 126 -13.82 8.91 -7.99
C SER A 126 -12.92 9.83 -8.82
N GLU A 127 -13.52 10.69 -9.64
CA GLU A 127 -12.79 11.74 -10.38
C GLU A 127 -12.53 13.00 -9.54
#